data_AF-A0A2V7I694-F1
#
_entry.id   AF-A0A2V7I694-F1
#
_cell.length_a   1.000
_cell.length_b   1.000
_cell.length_c   1.000
_cell.angle_alpha   90.00
_cell.angle_beta   90.00
_cell.angle_gamma   90.00
#
_symmetry.space_group_name_H-M   'P 1'
#
loop_
_entity.id
_entity.type
_entity.pdbx_description
1 polymer ?
#
loop_
_entity_poly.entity_id
_entity_poly.type
_entity_poly.pdbx_seq_one_letter_code
_entity_poly.pdbx_strand_id
1 'polypeptide(L)'
;MITNRDRYIWMNAVAPLVYVDKMDTWRDQCVTLHRLVEDGDATSRYRLHRYARYWHGYNPVAAALLQRLSLADARRGLKLAVYSGFAALLIAAGTSHRGVLAVATAIAAGGASVWAVPYFGQSLNDGPGDTLVVLGIGSFLFWRKRLFALATFVPFCAAYGAAVTYVEMFTGVTATAAGLLFPIAYVVAASRQDQGASARQAWVFAGAGLAAFALSSAFTVAVKLVLSVAFLGQEAAAAFMDRLRDYMSARLAPSGRPSIVAPFAALLRQGPVLTWGSESGALLLYAGAALAWLTAGCLALRRPGARPLSDLLAFAVGASAMPLWVLLFPTHTVVHSWLNVRLLILPVSLGFAALAWQLTAPHGGVPREPWVAARMRFDDPR
;
A
#
# COMPACT_ATOMS: atom_id res chain seq x y z
N MET A 1 -19.77 0.17 -15.05
CA MET A 1 -18.56 1.02 -15.22
C MET A 1 -18.99 2.40 -15.73
N ILE A 2 -18.45 3.47 -15.16
CA ILE A 2 -18.69 4.86 -15.62
C ILE A 2 -17.92 5.08 -16.94
N THR A 3 -18.52 5.76 -17.92
CA THR A 3 -17.89 6.01 -19.23
C THR A 3 -18.07 7.47 -19.65
N ASN A 4 -17.23 7.95 -20.57
CA ASN A 4 -17.35 9.31 -21.14
C ASN A 4 -18.70 9.59 -21.83
N ARG A 5 -19.50 8.56 -22.12
CA ARG A 5 -20.81 8.69 -22.77
C ARG A 5 -21.97 8.79 -21.77
N ASP A 6 -21.69 8.75 -20.48
CA ASP A 6 -22.70 8.80 -19.44
C ASP A 6 -23.17 10.24 -19.20
N ARG A 7 -24.39 10.57 -19.64
CA ARG A 7 -24.99 11.90 -19.43
C ARG A 7 -25.25 12.22 -17.95
N TYR A 8 -25.24 11.22 -17.07
CA TYR A 8 -25.45 11.36 -15.64
C TYR A 8 -24.22 10.95 -14.83
N ILE A 9 -23.03 11.18 -15.39
CA ILE A 9 -21.75 10.72 -14.84
C ILE A 9 -21.57 11.02 -13.35
N TRP A 10 -21.93 12.22 -12.91
CA TRP A 10 -21.80 12.66 -11.51
C TRP A 10 -22.85 12.06 -10.59
N MET A 11 -24.11 11.99 -11.05
CA MET A 11 -25.18 11.34 -10.29
C MET A 11 -24.85 9.86 -10.05
N ASN A 12 -24.35 9.18 -11.08
CA ASN A 12 -23.93 7.78 -11.01
C ASN A 12 -22.63 7.58 -10.22
N ALA A 13 -21.77 8.60 -10.14
CA ALA A 13 -20.53 8.54 -9.37
C ALA A 13 -20.76 8.70 -7.87
N VAL A 14 -21.65 9.61 -7.48
CA VAL A 14 -21.91 9.95 -6.08
C VAL A 14 -22.96 9.01 -5.46
N ALA A 15 -23.91 8.52 -6.24
CA ALA A 15 -24.95 7.59 -5.82
C ALA A 15 -25.12 6.47 -6.87
N PRO A 16 -24.17 5.51 -6.96
CA PRO A 16 -24.27 4.43 -7.94
C PRO A 16 -25.53 3.59 -7.67
N LEU A 17 -26.52 3.67 -8.56
CA LEU A 17 -27.64 2.73 -8.57
C LEU A 17 -27.10 1.34 -8.93
N VAL A 18 -27.22 0.41 -8.00
CA VAL A 18 -26.85 -1.00 -8.18
C VAL A 18 -27.91 -1.65 -9.06
N TYR A 19 -27.71 -1.65 -10.37
CA TYR A 19 -28.53 -2.42 -11.31
C TYR A 19 -27.88 -3.79 -11.55
N VAL A 20 -28.30 -4.79 -10.77
CA VAL A 20 -27.98 -6.20 -11.06
C VAL A 20 -29.21 -6.79 -11.74
N ASP A 21 -29.25 -6.71 -13.06
CA ASP A 21 -30.23 -7.43 -13.85
C ASP A 21 -29.50 -8.57 -14.58
N LYS A 22 -29.85 -9.82 -14.26
CA LYS A 22 -29.34 -11.08 -14.86
C LYS A 22 -27.88 -11.48 -14.60
N MET A 23 -27.35 -11.27 -13.39
CA MET A 23 -26.13 -11.96 -12.95
C MET A 23 -26.43 -12.77 -11.70
N ASP A 24 -26.47 -14.10 -11.85
CA ASP A 24 -26.91 -15.01 -10.79
C ASP A 24 -25.84 -15.17 -9.69
N THR A 25 -24.55 -14.90 -9.99
CA THR A 25 -23.46 -15.07 -9.01
C THR A 25 -22.35 -14.01 -9.07
N TRP A 26 -21.64 -13.82 -7.95
CA TRP A 26 -20.44 -12.97 -7.84
C TRP A 26 -19.25 -13.47 -8.68
N ARG A 27 -19.26 -14.76 -9.05
CA ARG A 27 -18.21 -15.42 -9.84
C ARG A 27 -18.21 -14.90 -11.26
N ASP A 28 -19.40 -14.72 -11.82
CA ASP A 28 -19.61 -14.20 -13.18
C ASP A 28 -19.12 -12.75 -13.32
N GLN A 29 -19.23 -11.97 -12.24
CA GLN A 29 -18.74 -10.58 -12.17
C GLN A 29 -17.21 -10.49 -12.17
N CYS A 30 -16.52 -11.34 -11.40
CA CYS A 30 -15.05 -11.38 -11.38
C CYS A 30 -14.47 -11.86 -12.70
N VAL A 31 -15.05 -12.92 -13.28
CA VAL A 31 -14.61 -13.48 -14.57
C VAL A 31 -14.80 -12.47 -15.69
N THR A 32 -15.90 -11.72 -15.67
CA THR A 32 -16.14 -10.64 -16.63
C THR A 32 -15.11 -9.51 -16.47
N LEU A 33 -14.76 -9.12 -15.23
CA LEU A 33 -13.75 -8.09 -14.99
C LEU A 33 -12.35 -8.54 -15.46
N HIS A 34 -11.99 -9.80 -15.20
CA HIS A 34 -10.72 -10.40 -15.65
C HIS A 34 -10.60 -10.37 -17.17
N ARG A 35 -11.63 -10.86 -17.88
CA ARG A 35 -11.70 -10.84 -19.36
C ARG A 35 -11.63 -9.43 -19.92
N LEU A 36 -12.30 -8.46 -19.28
CA LEU A 36 -12.24 -7.05 -19.71
C LEU A 36 -10.86 -6.40 -19.54
N VAL A 37 -10.03 -6.89 -18.61
CA VAL A 37 -8.66 -6.38 -18.42
C VAL A 37 -7.66 -7.11 -19.33
N GLU A 38 -7.82 -8.41 -19.53
CA GLU A 38 -6.93 -9.22 -20.38
C GLU A 38 -7.19 -9.05 -21.87
N ASP A 39 -8.46 -9.03 -22.29
CA ASP A 39 -8.79 -9.12 -23.73
C ASP A 39 -8.67 -7.79 -24.47
N GLY A 40 -8.42 -6.67 -23.76
CA GLY A 40 -7.96 -5.39 -24.30
C GLY A 40 -8.94 -4.63 -25.22
N ASP A 41 -9.50 -5.29 -26.22
CA ASP A 41 -10.50 -4.81 -27.17
C ASP A 41 -10.97 -6.01 -28.04
N ALA A 42 -12.23 -6.46 -27.89
CA ALA A 42 -12.85 -7.38 -28.86
C ALA A 42 -14.37 -7.49 -28.64
N THR A 43 -15.14 -6.71 -29.41
CA THR A 43 -16.42 -7.05 -30.11
C THR A 43 -17.48 -7.93 -29.43
N SER A 44 -17.43 -8.12 -28.12
CA SER A 44 -18.26 -9.09 -27.42
C SER A 44 -19.55 -8.44 -26.94
N ARG A 45 -20.64 -9.19 -27.12
CA ARG A 45 -22.05 -8.88 -26.85
C ARG A 45 -22.38 -8.61 -25.36
N TYR A 46 -21.49 -7.97 -24.62
CA TYR A 46 -21.74 -7.61 -23.24
C TYR A 46 -22.59 -6.35 -23.21
N ARG A 47 -23.85 -6.49 -22.75
CA ARG A 47 -24.65 -5.32 -22.36
C ARG A 47 -23.84 -4.51 -21.35
N LEU A 48 -23.94 -3.18 -21.43
CA LEU A 48 -23.38 -2.25 -20.44
C LEU A 48 -23.87 -2.64 -19.03
N HIS A 49 -23.09 -3.47 -18.34
CA HIS A 49 -23.41 -3.85 -16.97
C HIS A 49 -22.88 -2.75 -16.05
N ARG A 50 -23.81 -2.03 -15.41
CA ARG A 50 -23.52 -1.07 -14.35
C ARG A 50 -23.16 -1.83 -13.08
N TYR A 51 -21.96 -2.38 -13.07
CA TYR A 51 -21.39 -3.01 -11.89
C TYR A 51 -20.58 -1.97 -11.10
N ALA A 52 -21.07 -1.62 -9.92
CA ALA A 52 -20.36 -0.84 -8.91
C ALA A 52 -20.35 -1.70 -7.64
N ARG A 53 -19.21 -2.36 -7.39
CA ARG A 53 -19.14 -3.41 -6.38
C ARG A 53 -18.99 -2.89 -4.95
N TYR A 54 -18.52 -1.66 -4.77
CA TYR A 54 -18.35 -1.13 -3.42
C TYR A 54 -18.58 0.40 -3.30
N TRP A 55 -18.64 0.86 -2.05
CA TRP A 55 -18.99 2.22 -1.60
C TRP A 55 -17.93 3.30 -1.91
N HIS A 56 -17.52 3.42 -3.17
CA HIS A 56 -16.21 4.00 -3.47
C HIS A 56 -16.17 5.48 -3.77
N GLY A 57 -15.22 6.14 -3.10
CA GLY A 57 -14.72 7.45 -3.47
C GLY A 57 -13.88 7.47 -4.76
N TYR A 58 -13.50 6.31 -5.33
CA TYR A 58 -12.89 6.31 -6.67
C TYR A 58 -13.88 6.71 -7.76
N ASN A 59 -15.19 6.49 -7.58
CA ASN A 59 -16.19 6.83 -8.59
C ASN A 59 -16.21 8.35 -8.89
N PRO A 60 -16.23 9.23 -7.87
CA PRO A 60 -16.01 10.67 -8.08
C PRO A 60 -14.69 10.99 -8.79
N VAL A 61 -13.59 10.31 -8.46
CA VAL A 61 -12.29 10.53 -9.12
C VAL A 61 -12.36 10.12 -10.60
N ALA A 62 -12.93 8.96 -10.89
CA ALA A 62 -13.13 8.47 -12.25
C ALA A 62 -14.04 9.40 -13.05
N ALA A 63 -15.14 9.89 -12.46
CA ALA A 63 -16.03 10.84 -13.10
C ALA A 63 -15.35 12.17 -13.40
N ALA A 64 -14.58 12.71 -12.44
CA ALA A 64 -13.79 13.93 -12.64
C ALA A 64 -12.80 13.79 -13.80
N LEU A 65 -12.07 12.67 -13.87
CA LEU A 65 -11.11 12.39 -14.95
C LEU A 65 -11.83 12.26 -16.29
N LEU A 66 -12.90 11.45 -16.36
CA LEU A 66 -13.64 11.17 -17.60
C LEU A 66 -14.47 12.37 -18.09
N GLN A 67 -14.70 13.38 -17.24
CA GLN A 67 -15.32 14.63 -17.68
C GLN A 67 -14.39 15.44 -18.61
N ARG A 68 -13.07 15.30 -18.45
CA ARG A 68 -12.06 16.11 -19.15
C ARG A 68 -11.18 15.32 -20.10
N LEU A 69 -11.00 14.02 -19.83
CA LEU A 69 -10.07 13.14 -20.54
C LEU A 69 -10.83 11.98 -21.18
N SER A 70 -10.35 11.52 -22.33
CA SER A 70 -10.80 10.22 -22.85
C SER A 70 -10.45 9.11 -21.85
N LEU A 71 -11.16 7.97 -21.89
CA LEU A 71 -10.82 6.82 -21.06
C LEU A 71 -9.35 6.39 -21.24
N ALA A 72 -8.83 6.40 -22.46
CA ALA A 72 -7.44 6.05 -22.73
C ALA A 72 -6.46 7.03 -22.06
N ASP A 73 -6.74 8.33 -22.12
CA ASP A 73 -5.87 9.35 -21.51
C ASP A 73 -5.98 9.35 -19.99
N ALA A 74 -7.16 9.10 -19.42
CA ALA A 74 -7.34 8.93 -17.99
C ALA A 74 -6.54 7.73 -17.46
N ARG A 75 -6.62 6.59 -18.16
CA ARG A 75 -5.84 5.37 -17.84
C ARG A 75 -4.33 5.60 -17.92
N ARG A 76 -3.86 6.27 -18.98
CA ARG A 76 -2.44 6.65 -19.12
C ARG A 76 -2.01 7.61 -18.02
N GLY A 77 -2.83 8.62 -17.72
CA GLY A 77 -2.58 9.61 -16.69
C GLY A 77 -2.41 8.99 -15.30
N LEU A 78 -3.29 8.06 -14.92
CA LEU A 78 -3.17 7.33 -13.65
C LEU A 78 -1.90 6.48 -13.59
N LYS A 79 -1.59 5.73 -14.66
CA LYS A 79 -0.35 4.95 -14.74
C LYS A 79 0.89 5.84 -14.57
N LEU A 80 0.92 6.98 -15.27
CA LEU A 80 1.99 7.96 -15.15
C LEU A 80 2.05 8.57 -13.75
N ALA A 81 0.92 8.82 -13.10
CA ALA A 81 0.87 9.34 -11.74
C ALA A 81 1.48 8.37 -10.73
N VAL A 82 1.23 7.06 -10.85
CA VAL A 82 1.85 6.04 -10.01
C VAL A 82 3.38 6.01 -10.20
N TYR A 83 3.87 5.95 -11.44
CA TYR A 83 5.31 5.97 -11.71
C TYR A 83 5.99 7.28 -11.28
N SER A 84 5.33 8.41 -11.53
CA SER A 84 5.81 9.72 -11.09
C SER A 84 5.82 9.83 -9.56
N GLY A 85 4.87 9.16 -8.90
CA GLY A 85 4.85 8.99 -7.45
C GLY A 85 6.12 8.30 -6.94
N PHE A 86 6.57 7.23 -7.58
CA PHE A 86 7.82 6.56 -7.19
C PHE A 86 9.03 7.46 -7.39
N ALA A 87 9.09 8.21 -8.49
CA ALA A 87 10.14 9.20 -8.70
C ALA A 87 10.11 10.31 -7.61
N ALA A 88 8.92 10.82 -7.30
CA ALA A 88 8.71 11.82 -6.26
C ALA A 88 9.10 11.29 -4.88
N LEU A 89 8.83 10.01 -4.57
CA LEU A 89 9.25 9.34 -3.35
C LEU A 89 10.78 9.37 -3.17
N LEU A 90 11.53 9.08 -4.24
CA LEU A 90 12.99 9.12 -4.24
C LEU A 90 13.52 10.55 -4.04
N ILE A 91 12.95 11.51 -4.76
CA ILE A 91 13.30 12.93 -4.63
C ILE A 91 13.02 13.41 -3.19
N ALA A 92 11.87 13.02 -2.64
CA ALA A 92 11.44 13.38 -1.29
C ALA A 92 12.33 12.78 -0.20
N ALA A 93 12.79 11.54 -0.37
CA ALA A 93 13.77 10.94 0.53
C ALA A 93 15.04 11.79 0.60
N GLY A 94 15.50 12.26 -0.57
CA GLY A 94 16.68 13.12 -0.71
C GLY A 94 17.98 12.42 -0.33
N THR A 95 19.12 13.08 -0.56
CA THR A 95 20.45 12.47 -0.35
C THR A 95 21.03 12.68 1.05
N SER A 96 20.38 13.50 1.88
CA SER A 96 20.90 13.88 3.20
C SER A 96 20.95 12.74 4.21
N HIS A 97 20.12 11.69 4.05
CA HIS A 97 20.12 10.52 4.91
C HIS A 97 20.18 9.24 4.08
N ARG A 98 21.39 8.66 3.96
CA ARG A 98 21.64 7.47 3.11
C ARG A 98 20.72 6.29 3.44
N GLY A 99 20.42 6.05 4.72
CA GLY A 99 19.51 4.97 5.14
C GLY A 99 18.06 5.20 4.67
N VAL A 100 17.53 6.41 4.82
CA VAL A 100 16.18 6.77 4.34
C VAL A 100 16.10 6.64 2.83
N LEU A 101 17.12 7.11 2.10
CA LEU A 101 17.20 6.98 0.65
C LEU A 101 17.25 5.52 0.21
N ALA A 102 18.05 4.68 0.89
CA ALA A 102 18.17 3.26 0.56
C ALA A 102 16.83 2.52 0.74
N VAL A 103 16.12 2.80 1.84
CA VAL A 103 14.78 2.27 2.10
C VAL A 103 13.77 2.75 1.05
N ALA A 104 13.74 4.04 0.77
CA ALA A 104 12.86 4.61 -0.26
C ALA A 104 13.17 4.02 -1.66
N THR A 105 14.44 3.77 -1.95
CA THR A 105 14.89 3.13 -3.20
C THR A 105 14.37 1.71 -3.32
N ALA A 106 14.51 0.90 -2.26
CA ALA A 106 13.97 -0.46 -2.25
C ALA A 106 12.45 -0.48 -2.46
N ILE A 107 11.72 0.44 -1.83
CA ILE A 107 10.26 0.56 -1.95
C ILE A 107 9.86 1.06 -3.35
N ALA A 108 10.53 2.07 -3.89
CA ALA A 108 10.27 2.57 -5.24
C ALA A 108 10.59 1.52 -6.32
N ALA A 109 11.73 0.84 -6.20
CA ALA A 109 12.14 -0.21 -7.13
C ALA A 109 11.19 -1.40 -7.08
N GLY A 110 10.85 -1.88 -5.88
CA GLY A 110 9.81 -2.89 -5.69
C GLY A 110 8.48 -2.42 -6.28
N GLY A 111 8.05 -1.19 -6.00
CA GLY A 111 6.77 -0.66 -6.47
C GLY A 111 6.69 -0.59 -7.99
N ALA A 112 7.74 -0.08 -8.63
CA ALA A 112 7.81 0.05 -10.08
C ALA A 112 7.88 -1.30 -10.80
N SER A 113 8.50 -2.31 -10.18
CA SER A 113 8.72 -3.62 -10.78
C SER A 113 7.62 -4.63 -10.49
N VAL A 114 7.08 -4.66 -9.27
CA VAL A 114 6.25 -5.78 -8.80
C VAL A 114 4.94 -5.39 -8.12
N TRP A 115 4.52 -4.12 -8.22
CA TRP A 115 3.14 -3.73 -7.88
C TRP A 115 2.18 -3.98 -9.07
N ALA A 116 2.66 -4.56 -10.17
CA ALA A 116 1.82 -4.81 -11.36
C ALA A 116 1.14 -3.51 -11.88
N VAL A 117 1.85 -2.37 -11.79
CA VAL A 117 1.40 -1.05 -12.29
C VAL A 117 0.89 -1.08 -13.74
N PRO A 118 1.46 -1.88 -14.67
CA PRO A 118 0.90 -2.00 -16.02
C PRO A 118 -0.55 -2.52 -16.05
N TYR A 119 -0.94 -3.34 -15.08
CA TYR A 119 -2.30 -3.90 -14.99
C TYR A 119 -3.21 -3.00 -14.15
N PHE A 120 -2.77 -2.61 -12.95
CA PHE A 120 -3.62 -1.93 -11.96
C PHE A 120 -3.45 -0.42 -11.90
N GLY A 121 -2.27 0.10 -12.22
CA GLY A 121 -2.00 1.55 -12.18
C GLY A 121 -2.81 2.35 -13.21
N GLN A 122 -3.34 1.68 -14.23
CA GLN A 122 -4.26 2.27 -15.20
C GLN A 122 -5.75 1.98 -14.90
N SER A 123 -6.07 1.17 -13.89
CA SER A 123 -7.45 0.88 -13.49
C SER A 123 -8.07 2.13 -12.88
N LEU A 124 -9.28 2.51 -13.31
CA LEU A 124 -10.03 3.60 -12.70
C LEU A 124 -10.49 3.27 -11.27
N ASN A 125 -10.49 1.98 -10.90
CA ASN A 125 -10.90 1.53 -9.58
C ASN A 125 -9.71 1.50 -8.61
N ASP A 126 -8.53 1.10 -9.11
CA ASP A 126 -7.36 0.82 -8.26
C ASP A 126 -6.30 1.92 -8.34
N GLY A 127 -6.05 2.46 -9.54
CA GLY A 127 -5.02 3.44 -9.81
C GLY A 127 -5.07 4.68 -8.91
N PRO A 128 -6.25 5.27 -8.62
CA PRO A 128 -6.35 6.36 -7.66
C PRO A 128 -5.84 5.99 -6.26
N GLY A 129 -6.15 4.78 -5.78
CA GLY A 129 -5.69 4.28 -4.48
C GLY A 129 -4.19 4.07 -4.46
N ASP A 130 -3.64 3.39 -5.48
CA ASP A 130 -2.19 3.16 -5.62
C ASP A 130 -1.42 4.50 -5.69
N THR A 131 -1.96 5.48 -6.42
CA THR A 131 -1.39 6.83 -6.51
C THR A 131 -1.35 7.51 -5.14
N LEU A 132 -2.45 7.45 -4.38
CA LEU A 132 -2.53 8.03 -3.04
C LEU A 132 -1.54 7.38 -2.08
N VAL A 133 -1.33 6.05 -2.17
CA VAL A 133 -0.34 5.36 -1.33
C VAL A 133 1.04 5.98 -1.53
N VAL A 134 1.49 6.04 -2.79
CA VAL A 134 2.86 6.49 -3.08
C VAL A 134 3.03 7.98 -2.81
N LEU A 135 2.05 8.81 -3.20
CA LEU A 135 2.10 10.25 -2.96
C LEU A 135 1.98 10.60 -1.48
N GLY A 136 1.19 9.87 -0.69
CA GLY A 136 1.09 10.08 0.75
C GLY A 136 2.41 9.84 1.44
N ILE A 137 3.07 8.71 1.16
CA ILE A 137 4.40 8.42 1.67
C ILE A 137 5.44 9.44 1.18
N GLY A 138 5.42 9.78 -0.11
CA GLY A 138 6.31 10.81 -0.68
C GLY A 138 6.13 12.17 0.00
N SER A 139 4.89 12.58 0.25
CA SER A 139 4.57 13.84 0.94
C SER A 139 5.09 13.84 2.38
N PHE A 140 4.95 12.71 3.09
CA PHE A 140 5.54 12.55 4.42
C PHE A 140 7.05 12.74 4.39
N LEU A 141 7.76 12.07 3.47
CA LEU A 141 9.21 12.21 3.34
C LEU A 141 9.62 13.64 2.97
N PHE A 142 8.89 14.28 2.06
CA PHE A 142 9.18 15.63 1.59
C PHE A 142 9.03 16.67 2.72
N TRP A 143 7.95 16.55 3.51
CA TRP A 143 7.69 17.44 4.65
C TRP A 143 8.16 16.88 6.00
N ARG A 144 9.02 15.86 6.02
CA ARG A 144 9.46 15.17 7.25
C ARG A 144 9.99 16.08 8.34
N LYS A 145 10.59 17.22 7.97
CA LYS A 145 11.08 18.21 8.95
C LYS A 145 9.95 18.86 9.72
N ARG A 146 8.84 19.19 9.03
CA ARG A 146 7.64 19.81 9.60
C ARG A 146 6.76 18.77 10.30
N LEU A 147 6.61 17.58 9.71
CA LEU A 147 5.77 16.48 10.19
C LEU A 147 6.43 15.62 11.27
N PHE A 148 7.48 16.09 11.93
CA PHE A 148 8.18 15.31 12.95
C PHE A 148 7.55 15.46 14.35
N ALA A 149 6.88 16.57 14.60
CA ALA A 149 6.13 16.74 15.84
C ALA A 149 4.84 15.91 15.76
N LEU A 150 4.52 15.14 16.81
CA LEU A 150 3.29 14.33 16.87
C LEU A 150 2.03 15.16 16.58
N ALA A 151 2.00 16.42 17.05
CA ALA A 151 0.90 17.36 16.79
C ALA A 151 0.62 17.62 15.31
N THR A 152 1.63 17.46 14.44
CA THR A 152 1.50 17.62 12.98
C THR A 152 1.45 16.27 12.25
N PHE A 153 2.16 15.27 12.78
CA PHE A 153 2.25 13.94 12.20
C PHE A 153 0.93 13.17 12.31
N VAL A 154 0.29 13.21 13.49
CA VAL A 154 -0.96 12.48 13.75
C VAL A 154 -2.09 12.97 12.84
N PRO A 155 -2.36 14.30 12.70
CA PRO A 155 -3.34 14.78 11.75
C PRO A 155 -3.01 14.42 10.30
N PHE A 156 -1.74 14.44 9.90
CA PHE A 156 -1.31 14.00 8.58
C PHE A 156 -1.65 12.52 8.34
N CYS A 157 -1.29 11.63 9.27
CA CYS A 157 -1.58 10.21 9.15
C CYS A 157 -3.08 9.90 9.18
N ALA A 158 -3.86 10.65 9.98
CA ALA A 158 -5.31 10.55 9.97
C ALA A 158 -5.88 10.95 8.60
N ALA A 159 -5.51 12.11 8.06
CA ALA A 159 -5.94 12.56 6.74
C ALA A 159 -5.54 11.57 5.63
N TYR A 160 -4.33 11.01 5.72
CA TYR A 160 -3.85 9.99 4.80
C TYR A 160 -4.68 8.70 4.86
N GLY A 161 -4.99 8.21 6.07
CA GLY A 161 -5.84 7.04 6.29
C GLY A 161 -7.28 7.24 5.78
N ALA A 162 -7.85 8.41 6.03
CA ALA A 162 -9.16 8.79 5.50
C ALA A 162 -9.15 8.83 3.96
N ALA A 163 -8.15 9.47 3.35
CA ALA A 163 -8.06 9.61 1.89
C ALA A 163 -7.91 8.24 1.20
N VAL A 164 -7.01 7.39 1.69
CA VAL A 164 -6.82 6.04 1.15
C VAL A 164 -8.09 5.21 1.26
N THR A 165 -8.68 5.14 2.46
CA THR A 165 -9.90 4.35 2.71
C THR A 165 -11.13 4.91 2.02
N TYR A 166 -11.17 6.22 1.79
CA TYR A 166 -12.23 6.86 1.01
C TYR A 166 -12.21 6.35 -0.43
N VAL A 167 -11.04 6.31 -1.06
CA VAL A 167 -10.91 5.87 -2.45
C VAL A 167 -11.13 4.38 -2.55
N GLU A 168 -10.54 3.58 -1.66
CA GLU A 168 -10.58 2.14 -1.79
C GLU A 168 -10.30 1.42 -0.46
N MET A 169 -11.23 0.57 -0.02
CA MET A 169 -11.10 -0.16 1.25
C MET A 169 -10.78 -1.64 1.06
N PHE A 170 -11.25 -2.29 -0.01
CA PHE A 170 -11.27 -3.75 -0.09
C PHE A 170 -10.26 -4.35 -1.05
N THR A 171 -9.53 -3.58 -1.86
CA THR A 171 -8.49 -4.18 -2.71
C THR A 171 -7.11 -4.26 -2.03
N GLY A 172 -7.05 -4.05 -0.71
CA GLY A 172 -5.80 -4.11 0.07
C GLY A 172 -4.96 -2.83 0.04
N VAL A 173 -5.41 -1.76 -0.62
CA VAL A 173 -4.70 -0.45 -0.66
C VAL A 173 -4.45 0.07 0.77
N THR A 174 -5.46 0.03 1.64
CA THR A 174 -5.35 0.46 3.04
C THR A 174 -4.27 -0.33 3.79
N ALA A 175 -4.20 -1.64 3.57
CA ALA A 175 -3.15 -2.47 4.17
C ALA A 175 -1.76 -2.14 3.61
N THR A 176 -1.62 -1.92 2.30
CA THR A 176 -0.36 -1.46 1.69
C THR A 176 0.08 -0.11 2.23
N ALA A 177 -0.83 0.88 2.31
CA ALA A 177 -0.54 2.20 2.86
C ALA A 177 -0.05 2.11 4.32
N ALA A 178 -0.78 1.38 5.17
CA ALA A 178 -0.43 1.17 6.57
C ALA A 178 0.93 0.45 6.72
N GLY A 179 1.13 -0.62 5.94
CA GLY A 179 2.33 -1.44 5.95
C GLY A 179 3.59 -0.70 5.47
N LEU A 180 3.46 0.27 4.57
CA LEU A 180 4.56 1.14 4.14
C LEU A 180 4.78 2.33 5.09
N LEU A 181 3.69 2.92 5.61
CA LEU A 181 3.75 4.08 6.53
C LEU A 181 4.56 3.77 7.78
N PHE A 182 4.29 2.63 8.41
CA PHE A 182 4.93 2.26 9.67
C PHE A 182 6.47 2.20 9.60
N PRO A 183 7.10 1.39 8.74
CA PRO A 183 8.56 1.30 8.66
C PRO A 183 9.20 2.62 8.19
N ILE A 184 8.53 3.39 7.32
CA ILE A 184 9.06 4.69 6.88
C ILE A 184 9.04 5.72 8.00
N ALA A 185 7.94 5.81 8.76
CA ALA A 185 7.85 6.67 9.93
C ALA A 185 8.89 6.28 10.98
N TYR A 186 9.07 4.97 11.19
CA TYR A 186 10.11 4.43 12.07
C TYR A 186 11.51 4.86 11.62
N VAL A 187 11.87 4.64 10.36
CA VAL A 187 13.18 4.97 9.78
C VAL A 187 13.45 6.47 9.84
N VAL A 188 12.46 7.31 9.53
CA VAL A 188 12.58 8.77 9.64
C VAL A 188 12.88 9.17 11.09
N ALA A 189 12.16 8.61 12.06
CA ALA A 189 12.40 8.90 13.47
C ALA A 189 13.76 8.36 13.97
N ALA A 190 14.12 7.15 13.56
CA ALA A 190 15.39 6.53 13.88
C ALA A 190 16.60 7.28 13.30
N SER A 191 16.46 7.86 12.11
CA SER A 191 17.55 8.57 11.41
C SER A 191 17.89 9.94 11.97
N ARG A 192 17.02 10.51 12.82
CA ARG A 192 17.22 11.83 13.45
C ARG A 192 17.79 11.76 14.85
N GLN A 193 17.82 10.57 15.43
CA GLN A 193 18.25 10.34 16.78
C GLN A 193 19.76 10.12 16.80
N ASP A 194 20.48 10.94 17.57
CA ASP A 194 21.86 10.63 17.94
C ASP A 194 21.92 9.22 18.53
N GLN A 195 23.08 8.56 18.44
CA GLN A 195 23.27 7.14 18.78
C GLN A 195 22.75 6.71 20.18
N GLY A 196 22.44 7.67 21.07
CA GLY A 196 21.87 7.43 22.41
C GLY A 196 20.33 7.55 22.54
N ALA A 197 19.59 8.05 21.55
CA ALA A 197 18.13 8.13 21.65
C ALA A 197 17.45 6.79 21.33
N SER A 198 16.55 6.37 22.21
CA SER A 198 16.07 4.98 22.27
C SER A 198 15.15 4.61 21.10
N ALA A 199 15.32 3.40 20.55
CA ALA A 199 14.44 2.80 19.55
C ALA A 199 12.94 2.93 19.90
N ARG A 200 12.63 2.95 21.19
CA ARG A 200 11.29 3.19 21.74
C ARG A 200 10.63 4.45 21.18
N GLN A 201 11.36 5.56 21.04
CA GLN A 201 10.77 6.79 20.49
C GLN A 201 10.39 6.65 19.02
N ALA A 202 11.21 5.94 18.21
CA ALA A 202 10.86 5.64 16.82
C ALA A 202 9.63 4.73 16.72
N TRP A 203 9.50 3.75 17.63
CA TRP A 203 8.31 2.91 17.77
C TRP A 203 7.07 3.71 18.16
N VAL A 204 7.18 4.61 19.15
CA VAL A 204 6.06 5.47 19.57
C VAL A 204 5.62 6.37 18.42
N PHE A 205 6.57 6.97 17.70
CA PHE A 205 6.26 7.81 16.55
C PHE A 205 5.54 7.02 15.45
N ALA A 206 6.11 5.90 14.99
CA ALA A 206 5.52 5.06 13.95
C ALA A 206 4.15 4.49 14.39
N GLY A 207 4.04 4.05 15.65
CA GLY A 207 2.83 3.51 16.25
C GLY A 207 1.72 4.55 16.35
N ALA A 208 2.03 5.79 16.77
CA ALA A 208 1.07 6.88 16.80
C ALA A 208 0.54 7.21 15.40
N GLY A 209 1.42 7.20 14.39
CA GLY A 209 1.03 7.38 12.99
C GLY A 209 0.10 6.27 12.48
N LEU A 210 0.45 5.02 12.74
CA LEU A 210 -0.37 3.86 12.35
C LEU A 210 -1.72 3.85 13.07
N ALA A 211 -1.75 4.17 14.37
CA ALA A 211 -2.99 4.26 15.13
C ALA A 211 -3.90 5.36 14.58
N ALA A 212 -3.35 6.54 14.28
CA ALA A 212 -4.09 7.65 13.68
C ALA A 212 -4.66 7.27 12.29
N PHE A 213 -3.84 6.63 11.46
CA PHE A 213 -4.24 6.11 10.16
C PHE A 213 -5.39 5.09 10.29
N ALA A 214 -5.26 4.12 11.18
CA ALA A 214 -6.24 3.05 11.39
C ALA A 214 -7.57 3.58 11.94
N LEU A 215 -7.53 4.45 12.96
CA LEU A 215 -8.71 5.07 13.55
C LEU A 215 -9.45 5.93 12.53
N SER A 216 -8.72 6.74 11.75
CA SER A 216 -9.35 7.58 10.72
C SER A 216 -9.90 6.76 9.55
N SER A 217 -9.24 5.65 9.20
CA SER A 217 -9.76 4.69 8.23
C SER A 217 -11.09 4.09 8.71
N ALA A 218 -11.12 3.55 9.93
CA ALA A 218 -12.35 3.02 10.54
C ALA A 218 -13.46 4.07 10.63
N PHE A 219 -13.12 5.29 11.04
CA PHE A 219 -14.06 6.40 11.10
C PHE A 219 -14.63 6.75 9.71
N THR A 220 -13.79 6.75 8.67
CA THR A 220 -14.23 7.00 7.29
C THR A 220 -15.26 5.96 6.82
N VAL A 221 -15.07 4.69 7.20
CA VAL A 221 -16.04 3.62 6.92
C VAL A 221 -17.34 3.83 7.68
N ALA A 222 -17.25 4.18 8.97
CA ALA A 222 -18.41 4.45 9.79
C ALA A 222 -19.24 5.63 9.25
N VAL A 223 -18.59 6.73 8.86
CA VAL A 223 -19.25 7.88 8.22
C VAL A 223 -19.95 7.45 6.92
N LYS A 224 -19.28 6.66 6.08
CA LYS A 224 -19.91 6.15 4.84
C LYS A 224 -21.11 5.25 5.13
N LEU A 225 -21.05 4.40 6.14
CA LEU A 225 -22.17 3.55 6.55
C LEU A 225 -23.33 4.40 7.06
N VAL A 226 -23.08 5.39 7.92
CA VAL A 226 -24.10 6.31 8.42
C VAL A 226 -24.77 7.07 7.28
N LEU A 227 -24.00 7.61 6.34
CA LEU A 227 -24.54 8.30 5.16
C LEU A 227 -25.37 7.34 4.29
N SER A 228 -24.88 6.11 4.08
CA SER A 228 -25.60 5.10 3.30
C SER A 228 -26.94 4.76 3.96
N VAL A 229 -26.98 4.61 5.29
CA VAL A 229 -28.23 4.38 6.03
C VAL A 229 -29.16 5.59 5.94
N ALA A 230 -28.63 6.81 6.02
CA ALA A 230 -29.43 8.03 5.92
C ALA A 230 -30.11 8.18 4.55
N PHE A 231 -29.44 7.75 3.47
CA PHE A 231 -29.97 7.88 2.10
C PHE A 231 -30.75 6.66 1.59
N LEU A 232 -30.36 5.45 2.01
CA LEU A 232 -30.88 4.19 1.47
C LEU A 232 -31.62 3.33 2.50
N GLY A 233 -31.66 3.75 3.77
CA GLY A 233 -32.30 3.03 4.86
C GLY A 233 -31.46 1.91 5.49
N GLN A 234 -32.07 1.18 6.42
CA GLN A 234 -31.39 0.13 7.21
C GLN A 234 -30.90 -1.06 6.36
N GLU A 235 -31.50 -1.28 5.19
CA GLU A 235 -31.10 -2.33 4.25
C GLU A 235 -29.64 -2.15 3.79
N ALA A 236 -29.15 -0.91 3.69
CA ALA A 236 -27.76 -0.63 3.34
C ALA A 236 -26.78 -1.13 4.41
N ALA A 237 -27.15 -1.03 5.70
CA ALA A 237 -26.35 -1.57 6.79
C ALA A 237 -26.34 -3.09 6.79
N ALA A 238 -27.50 -3.73 6.59
CA ALA A 238 -27.61 -5.17 6.49
C ALA A 238 -26.77 -5.72 5.32
N ALA A 239 -26.92 -5.13 4.13
CA ALA A 239 -26.14 -5.51 2.95
C ALA A 239 -24.63 -5.34 3.17
N PHE A 240 -24.19 -4.26 3.83
CA PHE A 240 -22.78 -4.06 4.18
C PHE A 240 -22.28 -5.16 5.13
N MET A 241 -23.02 -5.43 6.21
CA MET A 241 -22.62 -6.42 7.21
C MET A 241 -22.59 -7.83 6.66
N ASP A 242 -23.54 -8.19 5.80
CA ASP A 242 -23.56 -9.50 5.14
C ASP A 242 -22.36 -9.66 4.19
N ARG A 243 -22.04 -8.63 3.39
CA ARG A 243 -20.84 -8.65 2.54
C ARG A 243 -19.54 -8.73 3.33
N LEU A 244 -19.44 -7.96 4.43
CA LEU A 244 -18.28 -8.01 5.32
C LEU A 244 -18.12 -9.41 5.92
N ARG A 245 -19.22 -10.01 6.40
CA ARG A 245 -19.23 -11.38 6.93
C ARG A 245 -18.79 -12.40 5.89
N ASP A 246 -19.29 -12.29 4.65
CA ASP A 246 -18.89 -13.17 3.55
C ASP A 246 -17.39 -13.08 3.29
N TYR A 247 -16.83 -11.87 3.21
CA TYR A 247 -15.41 -11.63 2.97
C TYR A 247 -14.50 -12.14 4.08
N MET A 248 -14.95 -12.03 5.33
CA MET A 248 -14.24 -12.54 6.51
C MET A 248 -14.40 -14.05 6.71
N SER A 249 -15.36 -14.68 6.04
CA SER A 249 -15.64 -16.10 6.25
C SER A 249 -14.49 -16.99 5.79
N ALA A 250 -14.14 -18.02 6.56
CA ALA A 250 -13.08 -18.98 6.20
C ALA A 250 -13.54 -20.05 5.18
N ARG A 251 -14.78 -19.98 4.67
CA ARG A 251 -15.37 -20.98 3.78
C ARG A 251 -14.88 -20.77 2.35
N LEU A 252 -13.83 -21.48 1.95
CA LEU A 252 -13.05 -21.15 0.76
C LEU A 252 -13.28 -22.00 -0.49
N ALA A 253 -14.22 -22.93 -0.48
CA ALA A 253 -14.45 -23.81 -1.63
C ALA A 253 -15.85 -24.42 -1.59
N PRO A 254 -16.32 -25.01 -2.71
CA PRO A 254 -17.48 -25.89 -2.75
C PRO A 254 -17.42 -27.04 -1.72
N SER A 255 -16.21 -27.37 -1.21
CA SER A 255 -15.98 -28.37 -0.17
C SER A 255 -16.35 -27.92 1.26
N GLY A 256 -16.66 -26.64 1.48
CA GLY A 256 -17.16 -26.10 2.75
C GLY A 256 -16.16 -26.08 3.93
N ARG A 257 -14.91 -26.55 3.76
CA ARG A 257 -13.94 -26.65 4.86
C ARG A 257 -13.12 -25.36 5.03
N PRO A 258 -12.92 -24.89 6.28
CA PRO A 258 -12.03 -23.76 6.57
C PRO A 258 -10.56 -24.10 6.31
N SER A 259 -9.80 -23.18 5.73
CA SER A 259 -8.36 -23.32 5.51
C SER A 259 -7.63 -21.99 5.70
N ILE A 260 -6.59 -21.98 6.54
CA ILE A 260 -5.72 -20.83 6.74
C ILE A 260 -4.72 -20.69 5.59
N VAL A 261 -4.30 -21.80 4.98
CA VAL A 261 -3.24 -21.83 3.95
C VAL A 261 -3.78 -21.49 2.56
N ALA A 262 -5.02 -21.89 2.25
CA ALA A 262 -5.60 -21.72 0.92
C ALA A 262 -5.57 -20.26 0.39
N PRO A 263 -5.86 -19.22 1.19
CA PRO A 263 -5.74 -17.82 0.76
C PRO A 263 -4.32 -17.41 0.36
N PHE A 264 -3.31 -17.82 1.15
CA PHE A 264 -1.91 -17.54 0.83
C PHE A 264 -1.49 -18.26 -0.45
N ALA A 265 -1.89 -19.53 -0.61
CA ALA A 265 -1.60 -20.29 -1.82
C ALA A 265 -2.28 -19.67 -3.05
N ALA A 266 -3.53 -19.21 -2.93
CA ALA A 266 -4.24 -18.53 -4.01
C ALA A 266 -3.51 -17.23 -4.41
N LEU A 267 -3.01 -16.47 -3.43
CA LEU A 267 -2.25 -15.25 -3.67
C LEU A 267 -0.92 -15.53 -4.37
N LEU A 268 -0.13 -16.49 -3.86
CA LEU A 268 1.19 -16.81 -4.40
C LEU A 268 1.11 -17.37 -5.83
N ARG A 269 0.06 -18.13 -6.17
CA ARG A 269 -0.20 -18.62 -7.53
C ARG A 269 -0.41 -17.49 -8.55
N GLN A 270 -0.82 -16.31 -8.10
CA GLN A 270 -0.97 -15.14 -8.96
C GLN A 270 0.34 -14.37 -9.17
N GLY A 271 1.45 -14.84 -8.58
CA GLY A 271 2.78 -14.25 -8.71
C GLY A 271 3.20 -13.81 -10.12
N PRO A 272 2.91 -14.58 -11.19
CA PRO A 272 3.24 -14.17 -12.56
C PRO A 272 2.67 -12.79 -12.93
N VAL A 273 1.53 -12.37 -12.37
CA VAL A 273 0.96 -11.02 -12.59
C VAL A 273 1.94 -9.92 -12.17
N LEU A 274 2.72 -10.16 -11.12
CA LEU A 274 3.73 -9.21 -10.62
C LEU A 274 4.96 -9.14 -11.53
N THR A 275 5.17 -10.14 -12.36
CA THR A 275 6.35 -10.31 -13.22
C THR A 275 5.96 -10.43 -14.69
N TRP A 276 4.95 -9.67 -15.10
CA TRP A 276 4.50 -9.55 -16.50
C TRP A 276 4.15 -10.88 -17.16
N GLY A 277 3.59 -11.82 -16.40
CA GLY A 277 3.22 -13.16 -16.82
C GLY A 277 4.34 -14.21 -16.69
N SER A 278 5.53 -13.85 -16.20
CA SER A 278 6.65 -14.79 -16.09
C SER A 278 6.60 -15.60 -14.79
N GLU A 279 6.39 -16.92 -14.89
CA GLU A 279 6.46 -17.84 -13.74
C GLU A 279 7.85 -17.89 -13.11
N SER A 280 8.90 -17.99 -13.93
CA SER A 280 10.29 -17.96 -13.45
C SER A 280 10.61 -16.63 -12.78
N GLY A 281 10.11 -15.52 -13.33
CA GLY A 281 10.21 -14.20 -12.71
C GLY A 281 9.59 -14.18 -11.30
N ALA A 282 8.40 -14.75 -11.14
CA ALA A 282 7.72 -14.83 -9.85
C ALA A 282 8.51 -15.67 -8.83
N LEU A 283 9.06 -16.82 -9.26
CA LEU A 283 9.91 -17.65 -8.40
C LEU A 283 11.18 -16.91 -7.95
N LEU A 284 11.87 -16.24 -8.89
CA LEU A 284 13.06 -15.44 -8.58
C LEU A 284 12.72 -14.28 -7.64
N LEU A 285 11.56 -13.65 -7.82
CA LEU A 285 11.08 -12.58 -6.94
C LEU A 285 10.90 -13.09 -5.51
N TYR A 286 10.20 -14.21 -5.33
CA TYR A 286 9.95 -14.80 -4.02
C TYR A 286 11.23 -15.27 -3.34
N ALA A 287 12.11 -15.96 -4.08
CA ALA A 287 13.40 -16.39 -3.58
C ALA A 287 14.28 -15.19 -3.19
N GLY A 288 14.33 -14.15 -4.03
CA GLY A 288 15.07 -12.93 -3.76
C GLY A 288 14.56 -12.20 -2.51
N ALA A 289 13.24 -12.07 -2.35
CA ALA A 289 12.64 -11.49 -1.16
C ALA A 289 12.96 -12.31 0.10
N ALA A 290 12.86 -13.64 0.03
CA ALA A 290 13.21 -14.52 1.15
C ALA A 290 14.69 -14.40 1.54
N LEU A 291 15.60 -14.40 0.56
CA LEU A 291 17.03 -14.19 0.77
C LEU A 291 17.32 -12.81 1.36
N ALA A 292 16.60 -11.76 0.94
CA ALA A 292 16.76 -10.43 1.51
C ALA A 292 16.38 -10.40 3.00
N TRP A 293 15.24 -11.00 3.37
CA TRP A 293 14.82 -11.14 4.77
C TRP A 293 15.81 -11.94 5.62
N LEU A 294 16.24 -13.11 5.13
CA LEU A 294 17.21 -13.95 5.82
C LEU A 294 18.53 -13.21 6.02
N THR A 295 19.04 -12.55 4.99
CA THR A 295 20.28 -11.77 5.06
C THR A 295 20.16 -10.61 6.05
N ALA A 296 19.06 -9.85 5.98
CA ALA A 296 18.78 -8.77 6.93
C ALA A 296 18.72 -9.29 8.38
N GLY A 297 18.09 -10.45 8.58
CA GLY A 297 18.04 -11.15 9.86
C GLY A 297 19.41 -11.54 10.39
N CYS A 298 20.24 -12.18 9.57
CA CYS A 298 21.62 -12.54 9.93
C CYS A 298 22.45 -11.30 10.27
N LEU A 299 22.32 -10.21 9.51
CA LEU A 299 23.03 -8.96 9.81
C LEU A 299 22.56 -8.32 11.13
N ALA A 300 21.26 -8.32 11.40
CA ALA A 300 20.71 -7.80 12.64
C ALA A 300 21.18 -8.59 13.86
N LEU A 301 21.22 -9.93 13.77
CA LEU A 301 21.67 -10.81 14.86
C LEU A 301 23.19 -10.77 15.09
N ARG A 302 23.99 -10.51 14.05
CA ARG A 302 25.45 -10.42 14.16
C ARG A 302 25.94 -9.12 14.79
N ARG A 303 25.13 -8.07 14.79
CA ARG A 303 25.51 -6.77 15.34
C ARG A 303 25.19 -6.68 16.82
N PRO A 304 26.12 -6.17 17.65
CA PRO A 304 25.87 -6.00 19.07
C PRO A 304 24.78 -4.95 19.32
N GLY A 305 23.94 -5.19 20.35
CA GLY A 305 22.89 -4.29 20.80
C GLY A 305 21.49 -4.61 20.28
N ALA A 306 20.46 -4.07 20.94
CA ALA A 306 19.05 -4.34 20.60
C ALA A 306 18.53 -3.55 19.37
N ARG A 307 19.26 -2.51 18.94
CA ARG A 307 18.82 -1.60 17.87
C ARG A 307 18.66 -2.28 16.50
N PRO A 308 19.63 -3.08 16.00
CA PRO A 308 19.50 -3.72 14.69
C PRO A 308 18.31 -4.67 14.60
N LEU A 309 18.04 -5.42 15.67
CA LEU A 309 16.85 -6.29 15.74
C LEU A 309 15.56 -5.46 15.80
N SER A 310 15.55 -4.37 16.57
CA SER A 310 14.42 -3.45 16.62
C SER A 310 14.09 -2.87 15.23
N ASP A 311 15.13 -2.50 14.48
CA ASP A 311 14.98 -1.97 13.13
C ASP A 311 14.40 -3.03 12.18
N LEU A 312 14.91 -4.27 12.21
CA LEU A 312 14.36 -5.39 11.45
C LEU A 312 12.88 -5.64 11.79
N LEU A 313 12.53 -5.62 13.07
CA LEU A 313 11.16 -5.83 13.54
C LEU A 313 10.22 -4.73 13.04
N ALA A 314 10.68 -3.50 12.88
CA ALA A 314 9.85 -2.42 12.33
C ALA A 314 9.44 -2.70 10.87
N PHE A 315 10.36 -3.22 10.05
CA PHE A 315 10.02 -3.68 8.69
C PHE A 315 9.10 -4.90 8.71
N ALA A 316 9.33 -5.85 9.64
CA ALA A 316 8.48 -7.04 9.78
C ALA A 316 7.03 -6.67 10.17
N VAL A 317 6.85 -5.66 11.03
CA VAL A 317 5.53 -5.10 11.36
C VAL A 317 4.87 -4.46 10.13
N GLY A 318 5.63 -3.75 9.29
CA GLY A 318 5.09 -3.25 8.03
C GLY A 318 4.66 -4.39 7.08
N ALA A 319 5.50 -5.42 6.95
CA ALA A 319 5.24 -6.57 6.08
C ALA A 319 4.08 -7.44 6.58
N SER A 320 3.80 -7.44 7.88
CA SER A 320 2.71 -8.22 8.48
C SER A 320 1.32 -7.73 8.09
N ALA A 321 1.19 -6.51 7.54
CA ALA A 321 -0.08 -6.03 7.01
C ALA A 321 -0.66 -6.92 5.90
N MET A 322 0.19 -7.58 5.08
CA MET A 322 -0.26 -8.57 4.10
C MET A 322 -0.86 -9.82 4.76
N PRO A 323 -0.14 -10.61 5.60
CA PRO A 323 -0.74 -11.77 6.22
C PRO A 323 -1.93 -11.42 7.12
N LEU A 324 -1.91 -10.27 7.81
CA LEU A 324 -3.05 -9.82 8.60
C LEU A 324 -4.29 -9.57 7.74
N TRP A 325 -4.12 -8.93 6.57
CA TRP A 325 -5.20 -8.78 5.58
C TRP A 325 -5.76 -10.12 5.11
N VAL A 326 -4.86 -11.05 4.76
CA VAL A 326 -5.24 -12.39 4.27
C VAL A 326 -6.02 -13.17 5.33
N LEU A 327 -5.63 -13.04 6.60
CA LEU A 327 -6.31 -13.69 7.73
C LEU A 327 -7.65 -13.04 8.09
N LEU A 328 -7.76 -11.73 7.94
CA LEU A 328 -9.01 -11.01 8.20
C LEU A 328 -10.02 -11.19 7.06
N PHE A 329 -9.56 -11.27 5.82
CA PHE A 329 -10.41 -11.36 4.63
C PHE A 329 -10.03 -12.55 3.74
N PRO A 330 -10.09 -13.80 4.24
CA PRO A 330 -9.62 -14.98 3.52
C PRO A 330 -10.45 -15.24 2.26
N THR A 331 -11.79 -15.19 2.35
CA THR A 331 -12.67 -15.37 1.18
C THR A 331 -12.47 -14.26 0.16
N HIS A 332 -12.38 -13.02 0.61
CA HIS A 332 -12.05 -11.91 -0.28
C HIS A 332 -10.73 -12.15 -1.02
N THR A 333 -9.69 -12.56 -0.29
CA THR A 333 -8.36 -12.81 -0.85
C THR A 333 -8.39 -13.92 -1.91
N VAL A 334 -9.12 -15.02 -1.67
CA VAL A 334 -9.20 -16.11 -2.66
C VAL A 334 -9.97 -15.66 -3.90
N VAL A 335 -11.14 -15.06 -3.70
CA VAL A 335 -12.03 -14.59 -4.77
C VAL A 335 -11.37 -13.52 -5.63
N HIS A 336 -10.56 -12.67 -5.01
CA HIS A 336 -9.88 -11.55 -5.66
C HIS A 336 -8.37 -11.72 -5.67
N SER A 337 -7.87 -12.96 -5.71
CA SER A 337 -6.43 -13.25 -5.62
C SER A 337 -5.65 -12.52 -6.71
N TRP A 338 -6.17 -12.47 -7.94
CA TRP A 338 -5.57 -11.74 -9.05
C TRP A 338 -5.40 -10.22 -8.78
N LEU A 339 -6.34 -9.58 -8.05
CA LEU A 339 -6.22 -8.18 -7.64
C LEU A 339 -5.33 -8.03 -6.40
N ASN A 340 -5.55 -8.89 -5.40
CA ASN A 340 -4.89 -8.80 -4.10
C ASN A 340 -3.41 -9.20 -4.17
N VAL A 341 -2.96 -9.87 -5.24
CA VAL A 341 -1.56 -10.27 -5.44
C VAL A 341 -0.60 -9.11 -5.22
N ARG A 342 -1.01 -7.87 -5.53
CA ARG A 342 -0.23 -6.66 -5.30
C ARG A 342 0.13 -6.42 -3.84
N LEU A 343 -0.58 -6.98 -2.86
CA LEU A 343 -0.21 -6.94 -1.43
C LEU A 343 1.16 -7.59 -1.17
N LEU A 344 1.62 -8.49 -2.05
CA LEU A 344 2.96 -9.06 -1.99
C LEU A 344 4.06 -8.01 -2.18
N ILE A 345 3.72 -6.80 -2.64
CA ILE A 345 4.65 -5.67 -2.66
C ILE A 345 5.25 -5.39 -1.28
N LEU A 346 4.47 -5.61 -0.21
CA LEU A 346 4.90 -5.37 1.16
C LEU A 346 6.05 -6.29 1.58
N PRO A 347 5.89 -7.62 1.65
CA PRO A 347 7.00 -8.49 2.05
C PRO A 347 8.18 -8.43 1.07
N VAL A 348 7.95 -8.21 -0.22
CA VAL A 348 9.05 -8.08 -1.19
C VAL A 348 9.84 -6.79 -0.95
N SER A 349 9.18 -5.64 -1.03
CA SER A 349 9.87 -4.34 -0.94
C SER A 349 10.47 -4.11 0.44
N LEU A 350 9.76 -4.50 1.50
CA LEU A 350 10.24 -4.31 2.86
C LEU A 350 11.35 -5.29 3.23
N GLY A 351 11.44 -6.45 2.58
CA GLY A 351 12.60 -7.35 2.71
C GLY A 351 13.88 -6.72 2.18
N PHE A 352 13.82 -6.17 0.95
CA PHE A 352 14.94 -5.43 0.38
C PHE A 352 15.23 -4.13 1.14
N ALA A 353 14.21 -3.43 1.63
CA ALA A 353 14.38 -2.21 2.43
C ALA A 353 15.03 -2.51 3.79
N ALA A 354 14.62 -3.60 4.45
CA ALA A 354 15.25 -4.06 5.69
C ALA A 354 16.72 -4.41 5.46
N LEU A 355 17.03 -5.17 4.39
CA LEU A 355 18.41 -5.47 4.02
C LEU A 355 19.21 -4.19 3.76
N ALA A 356 18.69 -3.28 2.95
CA ALA A 356 19.35 -2.03 2.62
C ALA A 356 19.61 -1.18 3.88
N TRP A 357 18.62 -1.10 4.78
CA TRP A 357 18.77 -0.41 6.07
C TRP A 357 19.85 -1.04 6.93
N GLN A 358 19.88 -2.38 7.03
CA GLN A 358 20.93 -3.08 7.76
C GLN A 358 22.29 -2.85 7.09
N LEU A 359 22.40 -2.78 5.77
CA LEU A 359 23.68 -2.52 5.10
C LEU A 359 24.16 -1.07 5.27
N THR A 360 23.25 -0.11 5.43
CA THR A 360 23.64 1.27 5.74
C THR A 360 24.13 1.36 7.19
N ALA A 361 25.43 1.57 7.38
CA ALA A 361 26.05 1.71 8.70
C ALA A 361 25.31 2.77 9.56
N PRO A 362 25.28 2.63 10.90
CA PRO A 362 24.73 3.67 11.76
C PRO A 362 25.54 4.97 11.57
N HIS A 363 24.94 5.95 10.88
CA HIS A 363 25.53 7.26 10.69
C HIS A 363 25.44 8.04 12.00
N GLY A 364 26.50 7.95 12.79
CA GLY A 364 26.86 8.93 13.83
C GLY A 364 28.38 9.09 13.99
N GLY A 365 29.17 8.42 13.15
CA GLY A 365 30.54 8.84 12.90
C GLY A 365 30.54 9.75 11.68
N VAL A 366 30.55 11.06 11.89
CA VAL A 366 31.50 11.86 11.10
C VAL A 366 32.81 11.07 11.18
N PRO A 367 33.50 10.73 10.08
CA PRO A 367 34.86 10.24 10.22
C PRO A 367 35.54 11.29 11.08
N ARG A 368 35.95 10.96 12.31
CA ARG A 368 36.93 11.79 13.00
C ARG A 368 38.05 11.87 11.98
N GLU A 369 38.15 12.99 11.29
CA GLU A 369 39.32 13.26 10.47
C GLU A 369 40.49 12.98 11.41
N PRO A 370 41.40 12.05 11.06
CA PRO A 370 42.56 11.77 11.89
C PRO A 370 43.44 13.02 12.11
N TRP A 371 43.13 14.12 11.43
CA TRP A 371 43.96 15.30 11.26
C TRP A 371 43.58 16.47 12.18
N VAL A 372 42.40 16.49 12.80
CA VAL A 372 41.96 17.64 13.63
C VAL A 372 42.36 17.49 15.12
N ALA A 373 42.70 16.29 15.58
CA ALA A 373 43.22 16.08 16.94
C ALA A 373 44.73 16.39 17.10
N ALA A 374 45.42 16.78 16.03
CA ALA A 374 46.87 17.05 16.04
C ALA A 374 47.24 18.54 16.09
N ARG A 375 46.28 19.46 16.19
CA ARG A 375 46.55 20.90 16.36
C ARG A 375 45.79 21.47 17.56
N MET A 376 46.32 21.22 18.76
CA MET A 376 46.23 22.11 19.94
C MET A 376 47.02 21.48 21.10
N ARG A 377 48.35 21.45 20.93
CA ARG A 377 49.34 21.34 22.01
C ARG A 377 50.61 22.07 21.57
N PHE A 378 50.49 23.34 21.23
CA PHE A 378 51.60 24.28 21.14
C PHE A 378 50.99 25.68 21.26
N ASP A 379 50.69 26.05 22.50
CA ASP A 379 50.68 27.43 22.98
C ASP A 379 50.80 27.37 24.50
N ASP A 380 51.98 26.93 24.93
CA ASP A 380 52.62 27.48 26.13
C ASP A 380 54.05 27.84 25.71
N PRO A 381 54.26 29.14 25.48
CA PRO A 381 55.39 29.75 26.14
C PRO A 381 54.97 31.11 26.69
N ARG A 382 54.68 31.17 28.00
CA ARG A 382 55.12 32.25 28.90
C ARG A 382 54.62 32.06 30.33
#